data_AF-A0A6S7DGC8-F1
#
_entry.id   AF-A0A6S7DGC8-F1
#
_cell.length_a   1.000
_cell.length_b   1.000
_cell.length_c   1.000
_cell.angle_alpha   90.00
_cell.angle_beta   90.00
_cell.angle_gamma   90.00
#
_symmetry.space_group_name_H-M   'P 1'
#
loop_
_entity.id
_entity.type
_entity.pdbx_description
1 polymer ?
#
loop_
_entity_poly.entity_id
_entity_poly.type
_entity_poly.pdbx_seq_one_letter_code
_entity_poly.pdbx_strand_id
1 'polypeptide(L)'
;MTTFAIDAIRINPANDRITHVRWGPVDPASRDWLSPTSIVEVPEVLSAIHRGDPVWSLFTLGGVRFLGPKIKAVAHTDGHDGIDTDVPGGHIEKCIDDLPHV
;
A
#
# COMPACT_ATOMS: atom_id res chain seq x y z
N MET A 1 13.34 11.25 -3.98
CA MET A 1 12.80 9.91 -3.79
C MET A 1 12.19 9.90 -2.41
N THR A 2 10.87 9.73 -2.32
CA THR A 2 10.10 9.82 -1.08
C THR A 2 9.57 8.43 -0.75
N THR A 3 9.70 7.99 0.51
CA THR A 3 9.13 6.70 0.93
C THR A 3 7.68 6.91 1.35
N PHE A 4 6.78 6.11 0.79
CA PHE A 4 5.37 6.11 1.15
C PHE A 4 4.98 4.83 1.87
N ALA A 5 3.95 4.91 2.70
CA ALA A 5 3.32 3.76 3.34
C ALA A 5 1.80 3.80 3.14
N ILE A 6 1.19 2.62 3.00
CA ILE A 6 -0.25 2.39 2.94
C ILE A 6 -0.68 1.69 4.22
N ASP A 7 -1.64 2.25 4.96
CA ASP A 7 -2.13 1.68 6.22
C ASP A 7 -3.60 1.26 6.19
N ALA A 8 -4.32 1.57 5.11
CA ALA A 8 -5.67 1.07 4.88
C ALA A 8 -6.00 1.02 3.40
N ILE A 9 -6.95 0.17 3.02
CA ILE A 9 -7.43 0.01 1.64
C ILE A 9 -8.95 0.11 1.56
N ARG A 10 -9.46 0.45 0.37
CA ARG A 10 -10.88 0.37 0.05
C ARG A 10 -11.10 -0.61 -1.08
N ILE A 11 -11.84 -1.66 -0.79
CA ILE A 11 -12.23 -2.69 -1.76
C ILE A 11 -13.61 -2.35 -2.31
N ASN A 12 -13.78 -2.42 -3.62
CA ASN A 12 -15.09 -2.34 -4.25
C ASN A 12 -15.81 -3.69 -4.10
N PRO A 13 -16.96 -3.73 -3.40
CA PRO A 13 -17.67 -4.99 -3.14
C PRO A 13 -18.24 -5.65 -4.40
N ALA A 14 -18.36 -4.92 -5.52
CA ALA A 14 -18.90 -5.46 -6.76
C ALA A 14 -17.90 -6.32 -7.55
N ASN A 15 -16.60 -6.10 -7.38
CA ASN A 15 -15.57 -6.76 -8.18
C ASN A 15 -14.29 -7.11 -7.40
N ASP A 16 -14.32 -6.96 -6.07
CA ASP A 16 -13.24 -7.28 -5.15
C ASP A 16 -11.92 -6.52 -5.43
N ARG A 17 -11.98 -5.40 -6.15
CA ARG A 17 -10.79 -4.61 -6.49
C ARG A 17 -10.49 -3.54 -5.46
N ILE A 18 -9.22 -3.37 -5.13
CA ILE A 18 -8.73 -2.19 -4.41
C ILE A 18 -8.90 -0.97 -5.31
N THR A 19 -9.67 0.01 -4.84
CA THR A 19 -9.94 1.26 -5.57
C THR A 19 -9.21 2.44 -4.97
N HIS A 20 -9.14 2.47 -3.64
CA HIS A 20 -8.49 3.54 -2.90
C HIS A 20 -7.58 2.99 -1.82
N VAL A 21 -6.62 3.80 -1.41
CA VAL A 21 -5.72 3.53 -0.31
C VAL A 21 -5.64 4.73 0.60
N ARG A 22 -5.48 4.50 1.90
CA ARG A 22 -4.99 5.53 2.83
C ARG A 22 -3.48 5.42 2.89
N TRP A 23 -2.80 6.48 2.48
CA TRP A 23 -1.34 6.48 2.38
C TRP A 23 -0.74 7.85 2.71
N GLY A 24 0.57 7.88 2.92
CA GLY A 24 1.31 9.11 3.16
C GLY A 24 2.83 8.88 3.18
N PRO A 25 3.63 9.96 3.19
CA PRO A 25 5.07 9.85 3.30
C PRO A 25 5.45 9.36 4.71
N VAL A 26 6.39 8.42 4.79
CA VAL A 26 6.81 7.76 6.03
C VAL A 26 8.33 7.80 6.17
N ASP A 27 8.81 7.97 7.40
CA ASP A 27 10.21 7.72 7.73
C ASP A 27 10.42 6.20 7.89
N PRO A 28 11.25 5.55 7.06
CA PRO A 28 11.40 4.09 7.12
C PRO A 28 12.13 3.60 8.38
N ALA A 29 12.89 4.47 9.06
CA ALA A 29 13.64 4.10 10.26
C ALA A 29 12.76 4.14 11.52
N SER A 30 11.99 5.21 11.70
CA SER A 30 11.10 5.40 12.85
C SER A 30 9.68 4.86 12.62
N ARG A 31 9.27 4.71 11.34
CA ARG A 31 7.91 4.34 10.90
C ARG A 31 6.87 5.40 11.26
N ASP A 32 7.30 6.64 11.39
CA ASP A 32 6.42 7.78 11.59
C ASP A 32 5.99 8.43 10.28
N TRP A 33 4.75 8.89 10.27
CA TRP A 33 4.25 9.71 9.19
C TRP A 33 4.98 11.05 9.16
N LEU A 34 5.57 11.38 8.02
CA LEU A 34 6.20 12.68 7.78
C LEU A 34 5.16 13.76 7.48
N SER A 35 3.94 13.36 7.10
CA SER A 35 2.79 14.22 6.84
C SER A 35 1.49 13.44 7.08
N PRO A 36 0.35 14.12 7.31
CA PRO A 36 -0.94 13.45 7.46
C PRO A 36 -1.25 12.52 6.27
N THR A 37 -1.79 11.35 6.56
CA THR A 37 -2.24 10.40 5.52
C THR A 37 -3.46 10.95 4.77
N SER A 38 -3.55 10.64 3.49
CA SER A 38 -4.70 10.96 2.64
C SER A 38 -5.26 9.70 2.00
N ILE A 39 -6.56 9.73 1.66
CA ILE A 39 -7.20 8.67 0.88
C ILE A 39 -7.11 9.05 -0.59
N VAL A 40 -6.50 8.20 -1.41
CA VAL A 40 -6.28 8.45 -2.84
C VAL A 40 -6.66 7.22 -3.66
N GLU A 41 -6.85 7.41 -4.95
CA GLU A 41 -7.08 6.30 -5.88
C GLU A 41 -5.78 5.56 -6.20
N VAL A 42 -5.89 4.27 -6.54
CA VAL A 42 -4.75 3.42 -6.95
C VAL A 42 -3.84 4.05 -8.03
N PRO A 43 -4.33 4.79 -9.05
CA PRO A 43 -3.48 5.44 -10.05
C PRO A 43 -2.45 6.41 -9.48
N GLU A 44 -2.72 7.04 -8.33
CA GLU A 44 -1.76 7.92 -7.67
C GLU A 44 -0.59 7.14 -7.06
N VAL A 45 -0.90 5.97 -6.47
CA VAL A 45 0.11 5.05 -5.94
C VAL A 45 0.97 4.50 -7.07
N LEU A 46 0.35 4.08 -8.18
CA LEU A 46 1.04 3.60 -9.36
C LEU A 46 2.00 4.67 -9.91
N SER A 47 1.54 5.92 -9.96
CA SER A 47 2.38 7.04 -10.39
C SER A 47 3.63 7.19 -9.51
N ALA A 48 3.52 7.05 -8.19
CA ALA A 48 4.67 7.07 -7.30
C ALA A 48 5.62 5.88 -7.54
N ILE A 49 5.09 4.66 -7.67
CA ILE A 49 5.89 3.47 -7.99
C ILE A 49 6.65 3.66 -9.32
N HIS A 50 5.99 4.18 -10.35
CA HIS A 50 6.61 4.45 -11.65
C HIS A 50 7.66 5.57 -11.61
N ARG A 51 7.55 6.53 -10.68
CA ARG A 51 8.61 7.52 -10.42
C ARG A 51 9.80 6.94 -9.66
N GLY A 52 9.71 5.69 -9.18
CA GLY A 52 10.73 5.03 -8.38
C GLY A 52 10.62 5.31 -6.88
N ASP A 53 9.52 5.91 -6.42
CA ASP A 53 9.26 6.11 -4.99
C ASP A 53 8.92 4.74 -4.34
N PRO A 54 9.62 4.32 -3.27
CA PRO A 54 9.31 3.07 -2.60
C PRO A 54 8.02 3.21 -1.79
N VAL A 55 7.09 2.30 -2.04
CA VAL A 55 5.80 2.22 -1.34
C VAL A 55 5.76 0.93 -0.52
N TRP A 56 5.35 1.01 0.74
CA TRP A 56 5.29 -0.13 1.67
C TRP A 56 3.88 -0.28 2.25
N SER A 57 3.53 -1.49 2.66
CA SER A 57 2.39 -1.67 3.59
C SER A 57 2.82 -1.30 5.01
N LEU A 58 1.89 -0.76 5.80
CA LEU A 58 2.13 -0.35 7.18
C LEU A 58 1.03 -0.88 8.09
N PHE A 59 1.43 -1.77 9.00
CA PHE A 59 0.53 -2.40 9.96
C PHE A 59 0.68 -1.74 11.32
N THR A 60 -0.43 -1.54 12.03
CA THR A 60 -0.41 -1.12 13.45
C THR A 60 -0.86 -2.27 14.32
N LEU A 61 0.08 -2.91 15.02
CA LEU A 61 -0.17 -4.07 15.88
C LEU A 61 0.14 -3.68 17.33
N GLY A 62 -0.87 -3.77 18.21
CA GLY A 62 -0.71 -3.40 19.63
C GLY A 62 -0.27 -1.94 19.84
N GLY A 63 -0.64 -1.02 18.94
CA GLY A 63 -0.26 0.40 18.99
C GLY A 63 1.13 0.70 18.40
N VAL A 64 1.87 -0.31 17.95
CA VAL A 64 3.19 -0.15 17.32
C VAL A 64 3.06 -0.32 15.81
N ARG A 65 3.75 0.53 15.04
CA ARG A 65 3.77 0.47 13.58
C ARG A 65 4.87 -0.44 13.05
N PHE A 66 4.57 -1.21 12.02
CA PHE A 66 5.46 -2.15 11.35
C PHE A 66 5.35 -1.97 9.84
N LEU A 67 6.50 -1.78 9.17
CA LEU A 67 6.54 -1.87 7.71
C LEU A 67 6.42 -3.33 7.31
N GLY A 68 5.40 -3.63 6.51
CA GLY A 68 5.18 -4.93 5.91
C GLY A 68 5.85 -5.04 4.54
N PRO A 69 5.36 -5.95 3.67
CA PRO A 69 5.90 -6.09 2.33
C PRO A 69 5.83 -4.79 1.51
N LYS A 70 6.78 -4.64 0.59
CA LYS A 70 6.79 -3.55 -0.39
C LYS A 70 5.57 -3.67 -1.30
N ILE A 71 5.03 -2.56 -1.79
CA ILE A 71 3.95 -2.54 -2.76
C ILE A 71 4.54 -2.52 -4.17
N LYS A 72 3.95 -3.31 -5.07
CA LYS A 72 4.26 -3.36 -6.50
C LYS A 72 3.02 -3.05 -7.33
N ALA A 73 3.26 -2.56 -8.53
CA ALA A 73 2.24 -2.51 -9.57
C ALA A 73 2.00 -3.93 -10.12
N VAL A 74 0.74 -4.27 -10.38
CA VAL A 74 0.33 -5.50 -11.05
C VAL A 74 -0.54 -5.18 -12.25
N ALA A 75 -0.21 -5.74 -13.40
CA ALA A 75 -1.02 -5.57 -14.60
C ALA A 75 -2.20 -6.54 -14.57
N HIS A 76 -3.43 -6.04 -14.66
CA HIS A 76 -4.60 -6.88 -14.89
C HIS A 76 -4.95 -6.94 -16.37
N THR A 77 -5.42 -8.10 -16.83
CA THR A 77 -5.80 -8.37 -18.24
C THR A 77 -6.92 -7.45 -18.75
N ASP A 78 -7.65 -6.80 -17.85
CA ASP A 78 -8.74 -5.86 -18.11
C ASP A 78 -8.25 -4.44 -18.46
N GLY A 79 -6.93 -4.21 -18.47
CA GLY A 79 -6.31 -2.93 -18.82
C GLY A 79 -6.26 -1.91 -17.68
N HIS A 80 -6.71 -2.28 -16.47
CA HIS A 80 -6.54 -1.48 -15.27
C HIS A 80 -5.41 -2.05 -14.42
N ASP A 81 -4.30 -1.33 -14.31
CA ASP A 81 -3.23 -1.69 -13.38
C ASP A 81 -3.71 -1.56 -11.93
N GLY A 82 -3.32 -2.53 -11.12
CA GLY A 82 -3.60 -2.60 -9.69
C GLY A 82 -2.32 -2.53 -8.87
N ILE A 83 -2.48 -2.66 -7.55
CA ILE A 83 -1.36 -2.76 -6.62
C ILE A 83 -1.47 -4.07 -5.84
N ASP A 84 -0.32 -4.64 -5.52
CA ASP A 84 -0.21 -5.85 -4.71
C ASP A 84 1.04 -5.79 -3.83
N THR A 85 1.16 -6.67 -2.85
CA THR A 85 2.39 -6.82 -2.06
C THR A 85 3.44 -7.64 -2.82
N ASP A 86 4.67 -7.11 -2.91
CA ASP A 86 5.82 -7.83 -3.39
C ASP A 86 6.33 -8.80 -2.31
N VAL A 87 5.68 -9.97 -2.25
CA VAL A 87 6.04 -11.07 -1.34
C VAL A 87 6.92 -12.08 -2.09
N PRO A 88 8.24 -12.16 -1.81
CA PRO A 88 9.08 -13.19 -2.41
C PRO A 88 8.75 -14.56 -1.79
N GLY A 89 8.32 -15.51 -2.63
CA GLY A 89 8.44 -16.94 -2.32
C GLY A 89 7.59 -17.49 -1.17
N GLY A 90 6.31 -17.11 -1.08
CA GLY A 90 5.29 -17.93 -0.38
C GLY A 90 5.35 -17.97 1.14
N HIS A 91 5.95 -16.98 1.81
CA HIS A 91 6.01 -16.97 3.27
C HIS A 91 5.97 -15.55 3.87
N ILE A 92 4.79 -14.91 3.90
CA ILE A 92 4.41 -13.89 4.90
C ILE A 92 2.89 -14.00 5.13
N GLU A 93 2.46 -14.04 6.40
CA GLU A 93 1.05 -14.12 6.85
C GLU A 93 0.24 -12.83 6.62
N LYS A 94 0.81 -11.80 5.97
CA LYS A 94 0.26 -10.44 5.86
C LYS A 94 0.43 -9.89 4.45
N CYS A 95 -0.70 -9.59 3.80
CA CYS A 95 -0.79 -9.05 2.45
C CYS A 95 -1.52 -7.70 2.47
N ILE A 96 -1.63 -7.04 1.31
CA ILE A 96 -2.37 -5.78 1.18
C ILE A 96 -3.84 -5.92 1.65
N ASP A 97 -4.45 -7.09 1.44
CA ASP A 97 -5.81 -7.42 1.91
C ASP A 97 -5.97 -7.55 3.43
N ASP A 98 -4.86 -7.67 4.19
CA ASP A 98 -4.91 -7.68 5.64
C ASP A 98 -4.93 -6.25 6.23
N LEU A 99 -4.72 -5.22 5.40
CA LEU A 99 -4.80 -3.85 5.85
C LEU A 99 -6.25 -3.50 6.26
N PRO A 100 -6.42 -2.66 7.28
CA PRO A 100 -7.71 -2.10 7.65
C PRO A 100 -8.48 -1.52 6.46
N HIS A 101 -9.81 -1.60 6.51
CA HIS A 101 -10.67 -1.00 5.48
C HIS A 101 -11.02 0.45 5.81
N VAL A 102 -11.14 1.30 4.78
CA VAL A 102 -11.49 2.74 4.86
C VAL A 102 -12.71 3.12 4.02
#